data_AF-C4Y5J4-F1
#
_entry.id   AF-C4Y5J4-F1
#
_cell.length_a   1.000
_cell.length_b   1.000
_cell.length_c   1.000
_cell.angle_alpha   90.00
_cell.angle_beta   90.00
_cell.angle_gamma   90.00
#
_symmetry.space_group_name_H-M   'P 1'
#
loop_
_entity.id
_entity.type
_entity.pdbx_description
1 polymer ?
#
loop_
_entity_poly.entity_id
_entity_poly.type
_entity_poly.pdbx_seq_one_letter_code
_entity_poly.pdbx_strand_id
1 'polypeptide(L)'
;MRVPVLGRLSVFEWPLLLISLFLSWLEYISNIITQFLPSPVIGVITRTLQLTYNLTGSVRIVQRAGKDVAVSEKDSPADDERMRLVTGLLNSPDIQTMCQLFGYDVESRLVRTRDDYLLTLHRIQGPPRVPNGKVVYLHHGLLMCSEIWVTMLDKDSNLPFVLYDLGYDVWLGNNRGNKYSHKHIYRKSSSEAFWDFSLDEFALFDIPDSINYILQDTGSSSLIYIGFSQGTAQAFASVAVNPDLNSKIERIIAISPATTPKGLHSKFLDIFLKSSPNMLFLLFSRRVLMPSVSFWQKVMYPPFFDTSIDISNWMLFKWRSLNIDRLQKICSYAHLYSSTSVKTVVHWFQIMSSGNFHMYHNDMSGLSVWLPVQYPLKNISIPIHLIYGTIDSLVDIDVMESQLPKKFTSSHAVLDHEHLDNIWGRDVSSVVFPLVLAALEPETVIPSPVGKPE
;
A
#
# COMPACT_ATOMS: atom_id res chain seq x y z
N MET A 1 -16.87 35.68 -8.19
CA MET A 1 -18.14 36.23 -8.72
C MET A 1 -18.95 35.05 -9.25
N ARG A 2 -20.08 34.70 -8.62
CA ARG A 2 -20.95 33.60 -9.09
C ARG A 2 -21.76 34.15 -10.27
N VAL A 3 -21.67 33.54 -11.44
CA VAL A 3 -22.39 34.00 -12.64
C VAL A 3 -23.83 33.49 -12.53
N PRO A 4 -24.82 34.36 -12.33
CA PRO A 4 -26.22 33.93 -12.33
C PRO A 4 -26.56 33.45 -13.74
N VAL A 5 -27.30 32.35 -13.87
CA VAL A 5 -27.74 31.66 -15.10
C VAL A 5 -26.89 30.46 -15.54
N LEU A 6 -25.60 30.35 -15.20
CA LEU A 6 -24.73 29.22 -15.60
C LEU A 6 -24.26 28.27 -14.46
N GLY A 7 -24.90 28.33 -13.29
CA GLY A 7 -24.77 27.30 -12.25
C GLY A 7 -23.77 27.60 -11.13
N ARG A 8 -23.73 26.69 -10.15
CA ARG A 8 -23.07 26.83 -8.83
C ARG A 8 -21.53 26.93 -8.86
N LEU A 9 -20.91 26.93 -10.04
CA LEU A 9 -19.47 26.88 -10.22
C LEU A 9 -18.85 28.29 -10.31
N SER A 10 -17.74 28.48 -9.63
CA SER A 10 -16.89 29.65 -9.72
C SER A 10 -16.12 29.69 -11.05
N VAL A 11 -15.63 30.87 -11.43
CA VAL A 11 -14.87 31.08 -12.69
C VAL A 11 -13.62 30.18 -12.76
N PHE A 12 -13.00 29.87 -11.62
CA PHE A 12 -11.81 29.00 -11.56
C PHE A 12 -12.14 27.51 -11.70
N GLU A 13 -13.39 27.10 -11.47
CA GLU A 13 -13.83 25.70 -11.60
C GLU A 13 -14.14 25.33 -13.05
N TRP A 14 -14.37 26.30 -13.95
CA TRP A 14 -14.68 26.04 -15.35
C TRP A 14 -13.54 25.40 -16.15
N PRO A 15 -12.28 25.90 -16.12
CA PRO A 15 -11.17 25.22 -16.78
C PRO A 15 -10.94 23.80 -16.24
N LEU A 16 -11.13 23.61 -14.93
CA LEU A 16 -11.01 22.30 -14.28
C LEU A 16 -12.14 21.37 -14.66
N LEU A 17 -13.36 21.87 -14.84
CA LEU A 17 -14.46 21.09 -15.39
C LEU A 17 -14.14 20.64 -16.82
N LEU A 18 -13.54 21.52 -17.65
CA LEU A 18 -13.11 21.13 -18.99
C LEU A 18 -11.99 20.08 -18.96
N ILE A 19 -11.01 20.22 -18.05
CA ILE A 19 -9.97 19.21 -17.84
C ILE A 19 -10.59 17.90 -17.31
N SER A 20 -11.49 17.97 -16.34
CA SER A 20 -12.22 16.82 -15.78
C SER A 20 -13.03 16.11 -16.86
N LEU A 21 -13.75 16.86 -17.70
CA LEU A 21 -14.50 16.33 -18.83
C LEU A 21 -13.55 15.69 -19.85
N PHE A 22 -12.39 16.31 -20.11
CA PHE A 22 -11.36 15.76 -20.99
C PHE A 22 -10.74 14.48 -20.40
N LEU A 23 -10.38 14.45 -19.12
CA LEU A 23 -9.85 13.28 -18.43
C LEU A 23 -10.91 12.17 -18.36
N SER A 24 -12.16 12.51 -18.07
CA SER A 24 -13.29 11.58 -18.07
C SER A 24 -13.55 11.02 -19.48
N TRP A 25 -13.41 11.85 -20.52
CA TRP A 25 -13.54 11.43 -21.91
C TRP A 25 -12.36 10.56 -22.35
N LEU A 26 -11.13 10.88 -21.94
CA LEU A 26 -9.97 10.02 -22.13
C LEU A 26 -10.12 8.68 -21.40
N GLU A 27 -10.62 8.69 -20.17
CA GLU A 27 -10.90 7.48 -19.39
C GLU A 27 -12.05 6.68 -20.01
N TYR A 28 -13.07 7.35 -20.56
CA TYR A 28 -14.17 6.70 -21.28
C TYR A 28 -13.68 6.06 -22.58
N ILE A 29 -12.89 6.78 -23.38
CA ILE A 29 -12.25 6.25 -24.59
C ILE A 29 -11.32 5.12 -24.23
N SER A 30 -10.48 5.29 -23.21
CA SER A 30 -9.61 4.24 -22.72
C SER A 30 -10.46 3.03 -22.39
N ASN A 31 -11.52 3.15 -21.57
CA ASN A 31 -12.41 2.05 -21.21
C ASN A 31 -13.16 1.42 -22.40
N ILE A 32 -13.53 2.16 -23.44
CA ILE A 32 -14.09 1.56 -24.67
C ILE A 32 -13.00 0.79 -25.41
N ILE A 33 -11.85 1.42 -25.62
CA ILE A 33 -10.71 0.79 -26.27
C ILE A 33 -10.35 -0.48 -25.51
N THR A 34 -10.26 -0.45 -24.18
CA THR A 34 -9.94 -1.61 -23.34
C THR A 34 -10.96 -2.74 -23.48
N GLN A 35 -12.25 -2.42 -23.59
CA GLN A 35 -13.32 -3.42 -23.76
C GLN A 35 -13.30 -4.10 -25.13
N PHE A 36 -12.83 -3.41 -26.17
CA PHE A 36 -12.87 -3.89 -27.55
C PHE A 36 -11.49 -4.13 -28.18
N LEU A 37 -10.39 -3.98 -27.43
CA LEU A 37 -9.03 -4.06 -27.99
C LEU A 37 -8.73 -5.49 -28.44
N PRO A 38 -8.60 -5.75 -29.76
CA PRO A 38 -8.33 -7.09 -30.25
C PRO A 38 -6.89 -7.50 -29.90
N SER A 39 -6.67 -8.75 -29.49
CA SER A 39 -5.33 -9.28 -29.19
C SER A 39 -4.27 -9.03 -30.29
N PRO A 40 -4.59 -9.06 -31.60
CA PRO A 40 -3.64 -8.69 -32.65
C PRO A 40 -3.12 -7.25 -32.54
N VAL A 41 -3.96 -6.30 -32.13
CA VAL A 41 -3.58 -4.89 -31.96
C VAL A 41 -2.63 -4.72 -30.77
N ILE A 42 -2.95 -5.39 -29.65
CA ILE A 42 -2.06 -5.45 -28.48
C ILE A 42 -0.69 -6.02 -28.88
N GLY A 43 -0.67 -7.09 -29.68
CA GLY A 43 0.56 -7.70 -30.19
C GLY A 43 1.41 -6.74 -31.04
N VAL A 44 0.79 -5.94 -31.92
CA VAL A 44 1.51 -4.93 -32.72
C VAL A 44 2.09 -3.83 -31.83
N ILE A 45 1.28 -3.25 -30.93
CA ILE A 45 1.74 -2.21 -29.99
C ILE A 45 2.88 -2.74 -29.12
N THR A 46 2.76 -3.98 -28.63
CA THR A 46 3.78 -4.62 -27.80
C THR A 46 5.09 -4.79 -28.57
N ARG A 47 5.04 -5.24 -29.82
CA ARG A 47 6.23 -5.35 -30.68
C ARG A 47 6.86 -3.99 -30.94
N THR A 48 6.07 -2.95 -31.21
CA THR A 48 6.58 -1.59 -31.41
C THR A 48 7.25 -1.06 -30.13
N LEU A 49 6.61 -1.21 -28.97
CA LEU A 49 7.18 -0.80 -27.68
C LEU A 49 8.46 -1.59 -27.37
N GLN A 50 8.48 -2.90 -27.61
CA GLN A 50 9.68 -3.73 -27.46
C GLN A 50 10.81 -3.25 -28.35
N LEU A 51 10.55 -2.99 -29.64
CA LEU A 51 11.56 -2.49 -30.57
C LEU A 51 12.11 -1.14 -30.09
N THR A 52 11.22 -0.23 -29.71
CA THR A 52 11.61 1.12 -29.24
C THR A 52 12.43 1.02 -27.95
N TYR A 53 11.99 0.20 -26.99
CA TYR A 53 12.65 0.01 -25.70
C TYR A 53 14.00 -0.70 -25.84
N ASN A 54 14.11 -1.69 -26.73
CA ASN A 54 15.36 -2.40 -27.02
C ASN A 54 16.38 -1.51 -27.76
N LEU A 55 15.92 -0.52 -28.52
CA LEU A 55 16.80 0.49 -29.14
C LEU A 55 17.35 1.48 -28.10
N THR A 56 16.65 1.67 -26.98
CA THR A 56 17.03 2.60 -25.91
C THR A 56 17.58 1.94 -24.65
N GLY A 57 17.50 0.62 -24.51
CA GLY A 57 17.77 -0.10 -23.26
C GLY A 57 18.31 -1.52 -23.45
N SER A 58 19.14 -1.96 -22.50
CA SER A 58 20.03 -3.12 -22.59
C SER A 58 19.44 -4.49 -22.20
N VAL A 59 18.10 -4.67 -22.14
CA VAL A 59 17.52 -5.97 -21.71
C VAL A 59 16.30 -6.37 -22.55
N ARG A 60 16.34 -7.61 -23.07
CA ARG A 60 15.24 -8.33 -23.71
C ARG A 60 14.50 -9.14 -22.65
N ILE A 61 13.29 -8.72 -22.24
CA ILE A 61 12.41 -9.55 -21.42
C ILE A 61 11.23 -10.03 -22.28
N VAL A 62 11.03 -11.34 -22.29
CA VAL A 62 10.11 -12.02 -23.22
C VAL A 62 8.71 -12.11 -22.61
N GLN A 63 7.77 -11.60 -23.41
CA GLN A 63 6.32 -11.81 -23.51
C GLN A 63 5.45 -12.17 -22.28
N ARG A 64 4.36 -11.39 -22.16
CA ARG A 64 3.09 -11.75 -21.52
C ARG A 64 2.04 -11.96 -22.60
N ALA A 65 1.87 -13.21 -23.06
CA ALA A 65 0.68 -13.76 -23.73
C ALA A 65 1.00 -15.21 -24.16
N GLY A 66 0.05 -16.11 -23.97
CA GLY A 66 0.24 -17.56 -24.01
C GLY A 66 0.94 -18.11 -25.27
N LYS A 67 1.71 -19.18 -25.00
CA LYS A 67 2.45 -20.08 -25.88
C LYS A 67 3.88 -19.65 -26.26
N ASP A 68 4.78 -20.49 -25.75
CA ASP A 68 6.16 -20.77 -26.16
C ASP A 68 7.21 -19.68 -25.88
N VAL A 69 7.94 -19.88 -24.77
CA VAL A 69 9.09 -19.10 -24.33
C VAL A 69 10.34 -19.62 -25.04
N ALA A 70 10.95 -18.80 -25.90
CA ALA A 70 12.30 -19.03 -26.40
C ALA A 70 13.30 -18.35 -25.45
N VAL A 71 13.99 -19.17 -24.64
CA VAL A 71 15.11 -18.74 -23.80
C VAL A 71 16.34 -18.53 -24.68
N SER A 72 17.04 -17.41 -24.51
CA SER A 72 18.28 -17.13 -25.22
C SER A 72 19.35 -18.13 -24.80
N GLU A 73 19.99 -18.79 -25.76
CA GLU A 73 21.10 -19.74 -25.58
C GLU A 73 22.31 -19.10 -24.91
N LYS A 74 22.31 -19.14 -23.59
CA LYS A 74 23.43 -19.12 -22.65
C LYS A 74 22.76 -18.98 -21.31
N ASP A 75 22.93 -19.95 -20.41
CA ASP A 75 23.13 -19.70 -18.97
C ASP A 75 22.92 -20.99 -18.17
N SER A 76 23.38 -20.96 -16.92
CA SER A 76 23.44 -22.11 -16.02
C SER A 76 22.03 -22.54 -15.54
N PRO A 77 21.85 -23.78 -15.00
CA PRO A 77 20.55 -24.21 -14.49
C PRO A 77 19.89 -23.29 -13.45
N ALA A 78 20.71 -22.53 -12.70
CA ALA A 78 20.24 -21.58 -11.69
C ALA A 78 19.60 -20.31 -12.32
N ASP A 79 20.11 -19.87 -13.47
CA ASP A 79 19.58 -18.72 -14.19
C ASP A 79 18.22 -19.05 -14.83
N ASP A 80 18.06 -20.28 -15.31
CA ASP A 80 16.79 -20.82 -15.82
C ASP A 80 15.71 -20.87 -14.73
N GLU A 81 16.05 -21.34 -13.52
CA GLU A 81 15.11 -21.38 -12.39
C GLU A 81 14.69 -19.98 -11.95
N ARG A 82 15.65 -19.05 -11.84
CA ARG A 82 15.36 -17.65 -11.51
C ARG A 82 14.44 -17.00 -12.55
N MET A 83 14.64 -17.29 -13.84
CA MET A 83 13.78 -16.79 -14.92
C MET A 83 12.38 -17.41 -14.94
N ARG A 84 12.25 -18.69 -14.57
CA ARG A 84 10.93 -19.29 -14.35
C ARG A 84 10.20 -18.60 -13.21
N LEU A 85 10.88 -18.29 -12.11
CA LEU A 85 10.26 -17.60 -10.98
C LEU A 85 9.87 -16.15 -11.33
N VAL A 86 10.73 -15.41 -12.03
CA VAL A 86 10.39 -14.07 -12.56
C VAL A 86 9.13 -14.13 -13.41
N THR A 87 9.09 -15.08 -14.35
CA THR A 87 7.94 -15.26 -15.24
C THR A 87 6.69 -15.68 -14.47
N GLY A 88 6.83 -16.55 -13.47
CA GLY A 88 5.74 -17.01 -12.60
C GLY A 88 5.15 -15.85 -11.80
N LEU A 89 5.98 -15.09 -11.09
CA LEU A 89 5.54 -13.95 -10.29
C LEU A 89 4.89 -12.86 -11.15
N LEU A 90 5.53 -12.45 -12.24
CA LEU A 90 5.01 -11.44 -13.16
C LEU A 90 3.60 -11.80 -13.69
N ASN A 91 3.36 -13.10 -13.94
CA ASN A 91 2.12 -13.59 -14.53
C ASN A 91 1.11 -14.13 -13.52
N SER A 92 1.44 -14.12 -12.23
CA SER A 92 0.53 -14.61 -11.20
C SER A 92 -0.76 -13.78 -11.18
N PRO A 93 -1.94 -14.40 -11.24
CA PRO A 93 -3.21 -13.68 -11.19
C PRO A 93 -3.55 -13.19 -9.78
N ASP A 94 -3.07 -13.90 -8.77
CA ASP A 94 -3.38 -13.71 -7.35
C ASP A 94 -2.23 -14.17 -6.43
N ILE A 95 -2.33 -13.75 -5.17
CA ILE A 95 -1.45 -14.14 -4.08
C ILE A 95 -1.33 -15.65 -3.87
N GLN A 96 -2.39 -16.43 -4.14
CA GLN A 96 -2.34 -17.88 -3.98
C GLN A 96 -1.32 -18.48 -4.94
N THR A 97 -1.39 -18.10 -6.22
CA THR A 97 -0.42 -18.52 -7.23
C THR A 97 1.00 -18.06 -6.85
N MET A 98 1.15 -16.84 -6.33
CA MET A 98 2.45 -16.32 -5.90
C MET A 98 3.06 -17.16 -4.76
N CYS A 99 2.28 -17.48 -3.73
CA CYS A 99 2.74 -18.30 -2.62
C CYS A 99 3.10 -19.74 -3.05
N GLN A 100 2.35 -20.32 -3.98
CA GLN A 100 2.61 -21.67 -4.50
C GLN A 100 3.96 -21.79 -5.22
N LEU A 101 4.45 -20.70 -5.84
CA LEU A 101 5.79 -20.68 -6.44
C LEU A 101 6.91 -20.90 -5.43
N PHE A 102 6.65 -20.64 -4.14
CA PHE A 102 7.59 -20.82 -3.04
C PHE A 102 7.25 -22.02 -2.15
N GLY A 103 6.26 -22.85 -2.53
CA GLY A 103 5.83 -24.00 -1.73
C GLY A 103 4.94 -23.66 -0.53
N TYR A 104 4.38 -22.44 -0.49
CA TYR A 104 3.36 -22.03 0.48
C TYR A 104 1.97 -22.03 -0.18
N ASP A 105 0.92 -22.00 0.63
CA ASP A 105 -0.45 -21.80 0.17
C ASP A 105 -1.09 -20.65 0.96
N VAL A 106 -2.26 -20.21 0.54
CA VAL A 106 -2.99 -19.13 1.21
C VAL A 106 -4.43 -19.54 1.44
N GLU A 107 -4.84 -19.46 2.69
CA GLU A 107 -6.25 -19.58 3.05
C GLU A 107 -6.91 -18.20 3.04
N SER A 108 -7.98 -18.06 2.26
CA SER A 108 -8.78 -16.83 2.22
C SER A 108 -9.92 -16.86 3.24
N ARG A 109 -10.01 -15.83 4.08
CA ARG A 109 -11.07 -15.65 5.08
C ARG A 109 -11.86 -14.39 4.80
N LEU A 110 -13.18 -14.50 4.77
CA LEU A 110 -14.08 -13.37 4.52
C LEU A 110 -14.53 -12.75 5.85
N VAL A 111 -14.27 -11.46 6.03
CA VAL A 111 -14.64 -10.69 7.21
C VAL A 111 -15.69 -9.66 6.82
N ARG A 112 -16.82 -9.63 7.53
CA ARG A 112 -17.81 -8.58 7.40
C ARG A 112 -17.52 -7.50 8.43
N THR A 113 -17.26 -6.29 7.95
CA THR A 113 -17.16 -5.10 8.80
C THR A 113 -18.52 -4.67 9.33
N ARG A 114 -18.53 -3.88 10.41
CA ARG A 114 -19.74 -3.34 11.03
C ARG A 114 -20.55 -2.42 10.10
N ASP A 115 -19.92 -1.84 9.08
CA ASP A 115 -20.59 -1.08 8.02
C ASP A 115 -20.68 -1.86 6.69
N ASP A 116 -20.63 -3.19 6.77
CA ASP A 116 -21.06 -4.14 5.74
C ASP A 116 -20.19 -4.27 4.49
N TYR A 117 -18.95 -3.77 4.53
CA TYR A 117 -17.92 -4.20 3.58
C TYR A 117 -17.47 -5.62 3.89
N LEU A 118 -17.18 -6.36 2.82
CA LEU A 118 -16.64 -7.71 2.88
C LEU A 118 -15.16 -7.66 2.54
N LEU A 119 -14.33 -7.85 3.56
CA LEU A 119 -12.88 -7.84 3.46
C LEU A 119 -12.37 -9.27 3.31
N THR A 120 -11.35 -9.47 2.47
CA THR A 120 -10.67 -10.76 2.36
C THR A 120 -9.33 -10.69 3.09
N LEU A 121 -9.20 -11.46 4.18
CA LEU A 121 -7.93 -11.70 4.84
C LEU A 121 -7.27 -12.94 4.27
N HIS A 122 -5.94 -12.92 4.13
CA HIS A 122 -5.17 -14.06 3.68
C HIS A 122 -4.34 -14.62 4.84
N ARG A 123 -4.46 -15.91 5.13
CA ARG A 123 -3.64 -16.59 6.13
C ARG A 123 -2.64 -17.49 5.42
N ILE A 124 -1.34 -17.30 5.68
CA ILE A 124 -0.29 -18.12 5.06
C ILE A 124 -0.37 -19.54 5.63
N GLN A 125 -0.35 -20.50 4.71
CA GLN A 125 -0.24 -21.93 4.98
C GLN A 125 1.03 -22.44 4.31
N GLY A 126 1.56 -23.57 4.76
CA GLY A 126 2.79 -24.09 4.21
C GLY A 126 3.22 -25.41 4.84
N PRO A 127 4.49 -25.78 4.67
CA PRO A 127 5.03 -27.01 5.25
C PRO A 127 4.80 -27.10 6.77
N PRO A 128 4.76 -28.34 7.31
CA PRO A 128 4.66 -28.53 8.76
C PRO A 128 5.78 -27.79 9.49
N ARG A 129 5.39 -27.07 10.55
CA ARG A 129 6.29 -26.29 11.40
C ARG A 129 5.84 -26.38 12.85
N VAL A 130 6.71 -26.00 13.77
CA VAL A 130 6.35 -25.89 15.19
C VAL A 130 5.73 -24.51 15.43
N PRO A 131 4.46 -24.41 15.88
CA PRO A 131 3.87 -23.13 16.22
C PRO A 131 4.57 -22.51 17.45
N ASN A 132 4.84 -21.21 17.40
CA ASN A 132 5.37 -20.45 18.54
C ASN A 132 4.25 -19.82 19.40
N GLY A 133 2.98 -20.01 19.02
CA GLY A 133 1.82 -19.52 19.74
C GLY A 133 1.50 -18.03 19.55
N LYS A 134 2.19 -17.34 18.63
CA LYS A 134 1.97 -15.91 18.34
C LYS A 134 1.34 -15.71 16.97
N VAL A 135 0.45 -14.71 16.90
CA VAL A 135 -0.25 -14.30 15.68
C VAL A 135 0.34 -12.98 15.20
N VAL A 136 0.64 -12.87 13.91
CA VAL A 136 1.11 -11.64 13.26
C VAL A 136 0.11 -11.21 12.19
N TYR A 137 -0.22 -9.92 12.15
CA TYR A 137 -1.11 -9.32 11.17
C TYR A 137 -0.36 -8.25 10.37
N LEU A 138 -0.09 -8.53 9.10
CA LEU A 138 0.63 -7.64 8.19
C LEU A 138 -0.35 -6.83 7.35
N HIS A 139 -0.09 -5.53 7.19
CA HIS A 139 -1.00 -4.65 6.47
C HIS A 139 -0.32 -3.66 5.55
N HIS A 140 -0.82 -3.57 4.32
CA HIS A 140 -0.20 -2.91 3.17
C HIS A 140 -0.38 -1.37 3.18
N GLY A 141 0.33 -0.71 2.27
CA GLY A 141 0.29 0.74 2.06
C GLY A 141 -0.87 1.26 1.20
N LEU A 142 -0.80 2.55 0.85
CA LEU A 142 -1.76 3.22 -0.03
C LEU A 142 -1.68 2.61 -1.44
N LEU A 143 -2.83 2.41 -2.08
CA LEU A 143 -2.95 1.82 -3.43
C LEU A 143 -2.33 0.42 -3.57
N MET A 144 -2.26 -0.35 -2.49
CA MET A 144 -1.69 -1.70 -2.47
C MET A 144 -2.72 -2.75 -2.02
N CYS A 145 -2.30 -4.01 -2.05
CA CYS A 145 -3.02 -5.13 -1.45
C CYS A 145 -2.02 -6.10 -0.79
N SER A 146 -2.50 -7.19 -0.22
CA SER A 146 -1.66 -8.17 0.50
C SER A 146 -0.54 -8.80 -0.35
N GLU A 147 -0.61 -8.74 -1.69
CA GLU A 147 0.40 -9.30 -2.59
C GLU A 147 1.79 -8.70 -2.39
N ILE A 148 1.87 -7.43 -1.97
CA ILE A 148 3.15 -6.70 -1.83
C ILE A 148 4.14 -7.37 -0.88
N TRP A 149 3.66 -8.23 0.02
CA TRP A 149 4.48 -8.95 0.98
C TRP A 149 5.14 -10.23 0.42
N VAL A 150 4.72 -10.70 -0.76
CA VAL A 150 5.15 -11.99 -1.35
C VAL A 150 5.67 -11.86 -2.79
N THR A 151 6.16 -10.69 -3.18
CA THR A 151 6.68 -10.41 -4.54
C THR A 151 8.19 -10.60 -4.70
N MET A 152 8.94 -10.84 -3.62
CA MET A 152 10.40 -10.96 -3.68
C MET A 152 10.82 -12.26 -4.34
N LEU A 153 11.80 -12.19 -5.26
CA LEU A 153 12.34 -13.36 -5.96
C LEU A 153 13.04 -14.32 -5.01
N ASP A 154 13.70 -13.78 -3.99
CA ASP A 154 14.27 -14.58 -2.91
C ASP A 154 13.18 -14.86 -1.86
N LYS A 155 12.96 -16.15 -1.55
CA LYS A 155 11.98 -16.62 -0.56
C LYS A 155 12.22 -15.95 0.79
N ASP A 156 13.48 -15.88 1.23
CA ASP A 156 13.86 -15.37 2.55
C ASP A 156 13.86 -13.84 2.63
N SER A 157 13.60 -13.17 1.49
CA SER A 157 13.32 -11.75 1.40
C SER A 157 11.82 -11.44 1.43
N ASN A 158 10.94 -12.44 1.58
CA ASN A 158 9.51 -12.24 1.80
C ASN A 158 9.17 -12.44 3.29
N LEU A 159 8.89 -11.34 3.99
CA LEU A 159 8.66 -11.33 5.44
C LEU A 159 7.61 -12.36 5.92
N PRO A 160 6.45 -12.54 5.26
CA PRO A 160 5.46 -13.53 5.69
C PRO A 160 6.00 -14.95 5.74
N PHE A 161 6.86 -15.35 4.79
CA PHE A 161 7.43 -16.69 4.74
C PHE A 161 8.44 -16.91 5.86
N VAL A 162 9.29 -15.91 6.12
CA VAL A 162 10.23 -15.95 7.26
C VAL A 162 9.48 -16.06 8.59
N LEU A 163 8.42 -15.27 8.79
CA LEU A 163 7.61 -15.33 10.01
C LEU A 163 6.87 -16.67 10.12
N TYR A 164 6.34 -17.20 9.02
CA TYR A 164 5.72 -18.52 9.02
C TYR A 164 6.75 -19.58 9.44
N ASP A 165 7.92 -19.62 8.81
CA ASP A 165 8.98 -20.60 9.13
C ASP A 165 9.45 -20.51 10.59
N LEU A 166 9.41 -19.31 11.19
CA LEU A 166 9.70 -19.07 12.62
C LEU A 166 8.57 -19.46 13.59
N GLY A 167 7.47 -20.02 13.08
CA GLY A 167 6.40 -20.54 13.92
C GLY A 167 5.22 -19.58 14.16
N TYR A 168 5.22 -18.38 13.57
CA TYR A 168 4.11 -17.44 13.72
C TYR A 168 2.90 -17.83 12.88
N ASP A 169 1.70 -17.58 13.38
CA ASP A 169 0.48 -17.61 12.57
C ASP A 169 0.31 -16.30 11.80
N VAL A 170 0.47 -16.34 10.47
CA VAL A 170 0.66 -15.15 9.64
C VAL A 170 -0.60 -14.80 8.85
N TRP A 171 -1.11 -13.59 9.11
CA TRP A 171 -2.30 -13.04 8.45
C TRP A 171 -1.95 -11.76 7.69
N LEU A 172 -2.52 -11.59 6.50
CA LEU A 172 -2.33 -10.44 5.63
C LEU A 172 -3.67 -9.75 5.37
N GLY A 173 -3.76 -8.46 5.68
CA GLY A 173 -4.98 -7.66 5.55
C GLY A 173 -5.17 -7.01 4.18
N ASN A 174 -6.43 -6.73 3.82
CA ASN A 174 -6.80 -6.01 2.61
C ASN A 174 -7.88 -4.96 2.88
N ASN A 175 -7.62 -3.71 2.50
CA ASN A 175 -8.58 -2.61 2.65
C ASN A 175 -9.79 -2.76 1.76
N ARG A 176 -10.95 -2.31 2.25
CA ARG A 176 -12.15 -2.09 1.42
C ARG A 176 -11.78 -1.36 0.13
N GLY A 177 -12.37 -1.81 -0.98
CA GLY A 177 -12.18 -1.24 -2.30
C GLY A 177 -10.91 -1.67 -3.05
N ASN A 178 -9.99 -2.43 -2.43
CA ASN A 178 -8.83 -2.98 -3.14
C ASN A 178 -9.20 -4.26 -3.94
N LYS A 179 -8.22 -4.86 -4.63
CA LYS A 179 -8.36 -6.08 -5.47
C LYS A 179 -9.14 -7.22 -4.79
N TYR A 180 -8.95 -7.42 -3.49
CA TYR A 180 -9.50 -8.55 -2.73
C TYR A 180 -10.73 -8.22 -1.88
N SER A 181 -10.95 -6.94 -1.57
CA SER A 181 -12.02 -6.49 -0.66
C SER A 181 -13.00 -5.56 -1.38
N HIS A 182 -13.44 -5.96 -2.57
CA HIS A 182 -14.24 -5.14 -3.49
C HIS A 182 -15.76 -5.43 -3.45
N LYS A 183 -16.29 -5.82 -2.28
CA LYS A 183 -17.70 -6.21 -2.10
C LYS A 183 -18.30 -5.59 -0.84
N HIS A 184 -19.61 -5.35 -0.89
CA HIS A 184 -20.42 -4.84 0.21
C HIS A 184 -21.80 -5.49 0.13
N ILE A 185 -22.44 -5.75 1.29
CA ILE A 185 -23.77 -6.39 1.35
C ILE A 185 -24.84 -5.62 0.56
N TYR A 186 -24.88 -4.29 0.66
CA TYR A 186 -25.98 -3.47 0.13
C TYR A 186 -25.56 -2.54 -1.02
N ARG A 187 -24.28 -2.13 -1.07
CA ARG A 187 -23.79 -1.14 -2.05
C ARG A 187 -23.09 -1.82 -3.21
N LYS A 188 -23.42 -1.40 -4.44
CA LYS A 188 -22.73 -1.88 -5.66
C LYS A 188 -21.40 -1.15 -5.80
N SER A 189 -20.35 -1.85 -6.23
CA SER A 189 -19.02 -1.25 -6.49
C SER A 189 -19.01 -0.19 -7.59
N SER A 190 -20.06 -0.12 -8.43
CA SER A 190 -20.25 0.94 -9.41
C SER A 190 -20.86 2.23 -8.85
N SER A 191 -21.32 2.23 -7.59
CA SER A 191 -21.99 3.37 -6.95
C SER A 191 -20.99 4.25 -6.18
N GLU A 192 -21.27 5.56 -6.09
CA GLU A 192 -20.46 6.49 -5.28
C GLU A 192 -20.48 6.12 -3.80
N ALA A 193 -21.63 5.64 -3.30
CA ALA A 193 -21.77 5.23 -1.91
C ALA A 193 -20.80 4.08 -1.51
N PHE A 194 -20.40 3.22 -2.45
CA PHE A 194 -19.40 2.17 -2.18
C PHE A 194 -17.99 2.74 -2.00
N TRP A 195 -17.68 3.90 -2.57
CA TRP A 195 -16.36 4.51 -2.53
C TRP A 195 -16.27 5.68 -1.55
N ASP A 196 -17.33 5.93 -0.79
CA ASP A 196 -17.39 7.00 0.21
C ASP A 196 -16.71 6.57 1.52
N PHE A 197 -15.42 6.25 1.45
CA PHE A 197 -14.58 5.87 2.58
C PHE A 197 -13.20 6.53 2.50
N SER A 198 -12.51 6.63 3.63
CA SER A 198 -11.16 7.20 3.79
C SER A 198 -10.40 6.46 4.91
N LEU A 199 -9.29 7.05 5.40
CA LEU A 199 -8.59 6.58 6.60
C LEU A 199 -9.51 6.36 7.81
N ASP A 200 -10.55 7.19 7.96
CA ASP A 200 -11.51 7.08 9.08
C ASP A 200 -12.21 5.73 9.09
N GLU A 201 -12.78 5.32 7.96
CA GLU A 201 -13.49 4.05 7.86
C GLU A 201 -12.54 2.85 8.02
N PHE A 202 -11.30 2.96 7.54
CA PHE A 202 -10.31 1.92 7.82
C PHE A 202 -10.06 1.78 9.32
N ALA A 203 -9.91 2.91 10.02
CA ALA A 203 -9.60 2.96 11.45
C ALA A 203 -10.78 2.55 12.34
N LEU A 204 -12.00 2.91 11.94
CA LEU A 204 -13.21 2.64 12.70
C LEU A 204 -13.75 1.22 12.48
N PHE A 205 -13.53 0.64 11.29
CA PHE A 205 -14.16 -0.62 10.88
C PHE A 205 -13.16 -1.67 10.40
N ASP A 206 -12.37 -1.41 9.36
CA ASP A 206 -11.55 -2.46 8.71
C ASP A 206 -10.54 -3.09 9.68
N ILE A 207 -9.71 -2.27 10.33
CA ILE A 207 -8.67 -2.78 11.24
C ILE A 207 -9.28 -3.43 12.48
N PRO A 208 -10.21 -2.79 13.23
CA PRO A 208 -10.76 -3.43 14.43
C PRO A 208 -11.52 -4.73 14.11
N ASP A 209 -12.30 -4.77 13.04
CA ASP A 209 -13.11 -5.95 12.71
C ASP A 209 -12.24 -7.10 12.18
N SER A 210 -11.16 -6.78 11.43
CA SER A 210 -10.15 -7.77 11.02
C SER A 210 -9.41 -8.36 12.22
N ILE A 211 -8.94 -7.52 13.16
CA ILE A 211 -8.24 -7.99 14.37
C ILE A 211 -9.19 -8.86 15.21
N ASN A 212 -10.42 -8.41 15.45
CA ASN A 212 -11.40 -9.19 16.21
C ASN A 212 -11.68 -10.56 15.57
N TYR A 213 -11.83 -10.61 14.25
CA TYR A 213 -11.99 -11.86 13.53
C TYR A 213 -10.79 -12.79 13.74
N ILE A 214 -9.56 -12.29 13.55
CA ILE A 214 -8.33 -13.07 13.71
C ILE A 214 -8.23 -13.65 15.13
N LEU A 215 -8.45 -12.83 16.16
CA LEU A 215 -8.38 -13.27 17.56
C LEU A 215 -9.45 -14.32 17.88
N GLN A 216 -10.66 -14.17 17.31
CA GLN A 216 -11.72 -15.16 17.46
C GLN A 216 -11.40 -16.49 16.75
N ASP A 217 -10.88 -16.43 15.52
CA ASP A 217 -10.53 -17.61 14.71
C ASP A 217 -9.37 -18.41 15.34
N THR A 218 -8.37 -17.69 15.86
CA THR A 218 -7.15 -18.28 16.43
C THR A 218 -7.29 -18.63 17.91
N GLY A 219 -8.24 -18.03 18.63
CA GLY A 219 -8.35 -18.12 20.08
C GLY A 219 -7.26 -17.34 20.83
N SER A 220 -6.44 -16.56 20.14
CA SER A 220 -5.41 -15.72 20.77
C SER A 220 -6.04 -14.51 21.47
N SER A 221 -5.45 -14.09 22.59
CA SER A 221 -5.88 -12.87 23.31
C SER A 221 -5.40 -11.58 22.66
N SER A 222 -4.27 -11.64 21.94
CA SER A 222 -3.68 -10.51 21.23
C SER A 222 -2.89 -10.96 20.01
N LEU A 223 -2.51 -10.00 19.16
CA LEU A 223 -1.66 -10.22 17.99
C LEU A 223 -0.61 -9.11 17.86
N ILE A 224 0.42 -9.36 17.06
CA ILE A 224 1.42 -8.36 16.69
C ILE A 224 1.02 -7.74 15.34
N TYR A 225 0.95 -6.42 15.28
CA TYR A 225 0.61 -5.70 14.07
C TYR A 225 1.88 -5.25 13.35
N ILE A 226 2.00 -5.57 12.05
CA ILE A 226 3.10 -5.11 11.20
C ILE A 226 2.51 -4.29 10.05
N GLY A 227 2.72 -2.98 10.05
CA GLY A 227 2.19 -2.08 9.03
C GLY A 227 3.29 -1.61 8.08
N PHE A 228 2.94 -1.43 6.81
CA PHE A 228 3.75 -0.69 5.84
C PHE A 228 3.04 0.60 5.41
N SER A 229 3.71 1.75 5.43
CA SER A 229 3.17 3.00 4.88
C SER A 229 1.79 3.35 5.47
N GLN A 230 0.75 3.56 4.66
CA GLN A 230 -0.64 3.75 5.12
C GLN A 230 -1.12 2.65 6.09
N GLY A 231 -0.63 1.41 5.99
CA GLY A 231 -0.92 0.34 6.95
C GLY A 231 -0.55 0.71 8.39
N THR A 232 0.49 1.53 8.58
CA THR A 232 0.89 2.06 9.89
C THR A 232 -0.06 3.17 10.36
N ALA A 233 -0.42 4.09 9.46
CA ALA A 233 -1.37 5.17 9.73
C ALA A 233 -2.72 4.62 10.20
N GLN A 234 -3.19 3.56 9.53
CA GLN A 234 -4.41 2.85 9.88
C GLN A 234 -4.34 2.25 11.29
N ALA A 235 -3.21 1.63 11.65
CA ALA A 235 -3.00 1.11 13.00
C ALA A 235 -3.05 2.23 14.07
N PHE A 236 -2.28 3.31 13.85
CA PHE A 236 -2.22 4.44 14.76
C PHE A 236 -3.59 5.10 14.95
N ALA A 237 -4.30 5.37 13.86
CA ALA A 237 -5.65 5.92 13.90
C ALA A 237 -6.61 4.99 14.64
N SER A 238 -6.59 3.68 14.34
CA SER A 238 -7.47 2.69 14.98
C SER A 238 -7.27 2.63 16.49
N VAL A 239 -6.02 2.48 16.94
CA VAL A 239 -5.72 2.34 18.38
C VAL A 239 -5.99 3.64 19.12
N ALA A 240 -5.75 4.79 18.49
CA ALA A 240 -6.04 6.09 19.09
C ALA A 240 -7.53 6.30 19.37
N VAL A 241 -8.42 5.81 18.48
CA VAL A 241 -9.88 6.01 18.61
C VAL A 241 -10.63 4.81 19.19
N ASN A 242 -9.97 3.66 19.33
CA ASN A 242 -10.56 2.44 19.86
C ASN A 242 -9.72 1.88 21.02
N PRO A 243 -10.01 2.30 22.28
CA PRO A 243 -9.23 1.91 23.45
C PRO A 243 -9.11 0.39 23.66
N ASP A 244 -10.13 -0.38 23.27
CA ASP A 244 -10.15 -1.85 23.37
C ASP A 244 -9.02 -2.52 22.58
N LEU A 245 -8.57 -1.90 21.48
CA LEU A 245 -7.42 -2.40 20.70
C LEU A 245 -6.11 -2.36 21.48
N ASN A 246 -5.96 -1.51 22.51
CA ASN A 246 -4.74 -1.50 23.34
C ASN A 246 -4.54 -2.82 24.10
N SER A 247 -5.60 -3.59 24.35
CA SER A 247 -5.50 -4.93 24.97
C SER A 247 -5.39 -6.07 23.96
N LYS A 248 -5.64 -5.81 22.68
CA LYS A 248 -5.71 -6.80 21.60
C LYS A 248 -4.50 -6.77 20.67
N ILE A 249 -3.72 -5.70 20.71
CA ILE A 249 -2.48 -5.56 19.96
C ILE A 249 -1.34 -5.56 20.96
N GLU A 250 -0.46 -6.55 20.85
CA GLU A 250 0.71 -6.68 21.72
C GLU A 250 1.73 -5.56 21.45
N ARG A 251 1.93 -5.22 20.17
CA ARG A 251 2.82 -4.15 19.69
C ARG A 251 2.56 -3.83 18.22
N ILE A 252 3.00 -2.65 17.79
CA ILE A 252 2.99 -2.22 16.39
C ILE A 252 4.44 -2.13 15.89
N ILE A 253 4.74 -2.84 14.82
CA ILE A 253 5.97 -2.68 14.04
C ILE A 253 5.60 -1.91 12.77
N ALA A 254 6.13 -0.71 12.62
CA ALA A 254 5.74 0.23 11.60
C ALA A 254 6.88 0.46 10.61
N ILE A 255 6.78 -0.13 9.42
CA ILE A 255 7.79 -0.08 8.35
C ILE A 255 7.43 1.06 7.40
N SER A 256 8.38 1.96 7.13
CA SER A 256 8.19 3.21 6.37
C SER A 256 6.91 3.95 6.83
N PRO A 257 6.81 4.31 8.13
CA PRO A 257 5.54 4.73 8.72
C PRO A 257 5.02 6.04 8.14
N ALA A 258 3.70 6.26 8.17
CA ALA A 258 3.07 7.47 7.67
C ALA A 258 2.12 8.08 8.72
N THR A 259 2.35 9.34 9.09
CA THR A 259 1.37 10.15 9.83
C THR A 259 1.18 11.49 9.13
N THR A 260 2.25 12.28 9.01
CA THR A 260 2.20 13.63 8.46
C THR A 260 3.34 13.83 7.44
N PRO A 261 3.19 13.37 6.19
CA PRO A 261 4.21 13.58 5.17
C PRO A 261 4.40 15.06 4.85
N LYS A 262 5.64 15.50 4.60
CA LYS A 262 5.99 16.92 4.34
C LYS A 262 5.31 17.50 3.10
N GLY A 263 4.95 16.67 2.13
CA GLY A 263 4.43 17.11 0.85
C GLY A 263 4.84 16.20 -0.30
N LEU A 264 4.46 16.60 -1.52
CA LEU A 264 4.96 15.99 -2.76
C LEU A 264 6.22 16.74 -3.20
N HIS A 265 7.07 16.07 -3.99
CA HIS A 265 8.27 16.70 -4.54
C HIS A 265 7.95 17.73 -5.63
N SER A 266 6.97 17.42 -6.49
CA SER A 266 6.63 18.28 -7.63
C SER A 266 5.80 19.49 -7.22
N LYS A 267 6.34 20.68 -7.49
CA LYS A 267 5.66 21.98 -7.30
C LYS A 267 4.34 22.09 -8.08
N PHE A 268 4.19 21.37 -9.19
CA PHE A 268 2.92 21.31 -9.92
C PHE A 268 1.89 20.48 -9.16
N LEU A 269 2.31 19.38 -8.55
CA LEU A 269 1.43 18.50 -7.79
C LEU A 269 1.07 19.08 -6.42
N ASP A 270 1.88 19.98 -5.88
CA ASP A 270 1.53 20.81 -4.71
C ASP A 270 0.26 21.65 -4.94
N ILE A 271 -0.06 21.98 -6.19
CA ILE A 271 -1.32 22.68 -6.52
C ILE A 271 -2.51 21.78 -6.17
N PHE A 272 -2.43 20.47 -6.41
CA PHE A 272 -3.48 19.53 -6.04
C PHE A 272 -3.57 19.35 -4.52
N LEU A 273 -2.44 19.34 -3.80
CA LEU A 273 -2.43 19.33 -2.33
C LEU A 273 -3.19 20.52 -1.74
N LYS A 274 -3.04 21.71 -2.36
CA LYS A 274 -3.65 22.95 -1.91
C LYS A 274 -5.04 23.20 -2.51
N SER A 275 -5.51 22.31 -3.38
CA SER A 275 -6.81 22.44 -4.04
C SER A 275 -7.94 22.03 -3.10
N SER A 276 -9.13 22.58 -3.32
CA SER A 276 -10.30 22.17 -2.54
C SER A 276 -10.67 20.71 -2.84
N PRO A 277 -11.24 19.95 -1.88
CA PRO A 277 -11.76 18.61 -2.10
C PRO A 277 -12.67 18.49 -3.33
N ASN A 278 -13.51 19.50 -3.60
CA ASN A 278 -14.38 19.53 -4.77
C ASN A 278 -13.62 19.52 -6.10
N MET A 279 -12.52 20.28 -6.18
CA MET A 279 -11.71 20.30 -7.40
C MET A 279 -11.11 18.91 -7.68
N LEU A 280 -10.68 18.22 -6.63
CA LEU A 280 -10.14 16.85 -6.75
C LEU A 280 -11.23 15.85 -7.14
N PHE A 281 -12.43 15.94 -6.54
CA PHE A 281 -13.57 15.10 -6.92
C PHE A 281 -14.07 15.38 -8.35
N LEU A 282 -13.97 16.62 -8.83
CA LEU A 282 -14.23 16.92 -10.23
C LEU A 282 -13.20 16.22 -11.13
N LEU A 283 -11.91 16.31 -10.81
CA LEU A 283 -10.85 15.73 -11.64
C LEU A 283 -10.83 14.20 -11.66
N PHE A 284 -11.03 13.56 -10.51
CA PHE A 284 -10.82 12.11 -10.34
C PHE A 284 -12.10 11.32 -10.12
N SER A 285 -13.27 11.97 -10.15
CA SER A 285 -14.58 11.42 -9.73
C SER A 285 -14.73 11.23 -8.21
N ARG A 286 -15.92 10.80 -7.76
CA ARG A 286 -16.22 10.43 -6.36
C ARG A 286 -16.08 8.93 -6.09
N ARG A 287 -15.46 8.18 -7.01
CA ARG A 287 -15.39 6.70 -6.97
C ARG A 287 -13.97 6.22 -6.75
N VAL A 288 -13.56 5.24 -7.55
CA VAL A 288 -12.22 4.67 -7.60
C VAL A 288 -11.23 5.67 -8.17
N LEU A 289 -10.05 5.77 -7.55
CA LEU A 289 -8.92 6.52 -8.09
C LEU A 289 -8.32 5.77 -9.29
N MET A 290 -8.04 6.48 -10.39
CA MET A 290 -7.27 5.99 -11.55
C MET A 290 -7.58 4.53 -11.99
N PRO A 291 -8.85 4.20 -12.30
CA PRO A 291 -9.25 2.82 -12.62
C PRO A 291 -8.51 2.19 -13.81
N SER A 292 -8.08 3.00 -14.79
CA SER A 292 -7.35 2.53 -15.96
C SER A 292 -5.97 1.94 -15.65
N VAL A 293 -5.34 2.24 -14.50
CA VAL A 293 -4.02 1.69 -14.14
C VAL A 293 -4.07 0.16 -14.07
N SER A 294 -5.15 -0.43 -13.53
CA SER A 294 -5.32 -1.88 -13.47
C SER A 294 -5.41 -2.54 -14.86
N PHE A 295 -5.88 -1.81 -15.88
CA PHE A 295 -5.84 -2.28 -17.26
C PHE A 295 -4.42 -2.18 -17.84
N TRP A 296 -3.77 -1.03 -17.68
CA TRP A 296 -2.41 -0.82 -18.19
C TRP A 296 -1.42 -1.79 -17.57
N GLN A 297 -1.53 -2.08 -16.28
CA GLN A 297 -0.77 -3.11 -15.58
C GLN A 297 -0.90 -4.50 -16.23
N LYS A 298 -2.04 -4.81 -16.87
CA LYS A 298 -2.29 -6.10 -17.53
C LYS A 298 -1.78 -6.15 -18.96
N VAL A 299 -1.92 -5.04 -19.69
CA VAL A 299 -1.71 -5.01 -21.16
C VAL A 299 -0.34 -4.45 -21.55
N MET A 300 0.22 -3.56 -20.75
CA MET A 300 1.47 -2.89 -21.07
C MET A 300 2.67 -3.85 -21.02
N TYR A 301 3.66 -3.63 -21.90
CA TYR A 301 4.92 -4.35 -21.84
C TYR A 301 5.59 -4.12 -20.47
N PRO A 302 5.94 -5.17 -19.69
CA PRO A 302 6.29 -5.01 -18.28
C PRO A 302 7.44 -4.02 -18.00
N PRO A 303 8.56 -4.01 -18.73
CA PRO A 303 9.60 -3.00 -18.52
C PRO A 303 9.15 -1.55 -18.77
N PHE A 304 8.18 -1.34 -19.66
CA PHE A 304 7.61 -0.01 -19.89
C PHE A 304 6.65 0.40 -18.78
N PHE A 305 5.86 -0.55 -18.25
CA PHE A 305 5.03 -0.32 -17.06
C PHE A 305 5.89 0.01 -15.83
N ASP A 306 6.98 -0.74 -15.64
CA ASP A 306 7.98 -0.52 -14.60
C ASP A 306 8.58 0.89 -14.69
N THR A 307 9.06 1.27 -15.87
CA THR A 307 9.60 2.62 -16.13
C THR A 307 8.55 3.71 -15.85
N SER A 308 7.28 3.46 -16.18
CA SER A 308 6.19 4.42 -15.92
C SER A 308 5.95 4.64 -14.42
N ILE A 309 6.10 3.58 -13.61
CA ILE A 309 6.03 3.67 -12.15
C ILE A 309 7.25 4.42 -11.60
N ASP A 310 8.47 4.10 -12.05
CA ASP A 310 9.67 4.82 -11.62
C ASP A 310 9.61 6.32 -11.95
N ILE A 311 9.14 6.69 -13.15
CA ILE A 311 8.91 8.08 -13.52
C ILE A 311 7.88 8.74 -12.59
N SER A 312 6.79 8.04 -12.27
CA SER A 312 5.75 8.54 -11.37
C SER A 312 6.27 8.75 -9.95
N ASN A 313 7.00 7.77 -9.40
CA ASN A 313 7.63 7.84 -8.08
C ASN A 313 8.68 8.96 -8.00
N TRP A 314 9.47 9.15 -9.05
CA TRP A 314 10.42 10.26 -9.13
C TRP A 314 9.71 11.62 -9.16
N MET A 315 8.65 11.77 -9.96
CA MET A 315 7.88 13.02 -10.02
C MET A 315 7.16 13.34 -8.71
N LEU A 316 6.59 12.32 -8.05
CA LEU A 316 5.81 12.49 -6.82
C LEU A 316 6.71 12.65 -5.59
N PHE A 317 7.79 11.87 -5.49
CA PHE A 317 8.52 11.69 -4.24
C PHE A 317 10.05 11.82 -4.38
N LYS A 318 10.55 12.01 -5.60
CA LYS A 318 11.99 12.04 -5.95
C LYS A 318 12.73 10.72 -5.77
N TRP A 319 11.99 9.62 -5.61
CA TRP A 319 12.57 8.29 -5.47
C TRP A 319 13.24 7.83 -6.76
N ARG A 320 14.34 7.12 -6.62
CA ARG A 320 15.12 6.54 -7.74
C ARG A 320 15.04 5.01 -7.76
N SER A 321 14.62 4.40 -6.66
CA SER A 321 14.52 2.95 -6.45
C SER A 321 15.81 2.23 -6.88
N LEU A 322 16.97 2.75 -6.47
CA LEU A 322 18.28 2.19 -6.85
C LEU A 322 18.60 0.90 -6.09
N ASN A 323 17.98 0.70 -4.92
CA ASN A 323 18.18 -0.48 -4.10
C ASN A 323 17.29 -1.67 -4.52
N ILE A 324 16.45 -1.50 -5.55
CA ILE A 324 15.58 -2.55 -6.08
C ILE A 324 16.09 -2.98 -7.44
N ASP A 325 16.52 -4.23 -7.56
CA ASP A 325 17.01 -4.78 -8.82
C ASP A 325 15.94 -4.72 -9.91
N ARG A 326 16.35 -4.54 -11.16
CA ARG A 326 15.43 -4.41 -12.31
C ARG A 326 14.45 -5.57 -12.45
N LEU A 327 14.92 -6.81 -12.29
CA LEU A 327 14.05 -7.99 -12.33
C LEU A 327 13.08 -8.02 -11.15
N GLN A 328 13.54 -7.59 -9.97
CA GLN A 328 12.71 -7.49 -8.78
C GLN A 328 11.60 -6.44 -8.96
N LYS A 329 11.91 -5.29 -9.57
CA LYS A 329 10.91 -4.29 -9.93
C LYS A 329 9.86 -4.85 -10.86
N ILE A 330 10.26 -5.55 -11.92
CA ILE A 330 9.31 -6.14 -12.88
C ILE A 330 8.32 -7.08 -12.21
N CYS A 331 8.78 -7.89 -11.24
CA CYS A 331 7.89 -8.75 -10.45
C CYS A 331 7.02 -7.96 -9.47
N SER A 332 7.60 -7.02 -8.71
CA SER A 332 6.89 -6.33 -7.62
C SER A 332 5.94 -5.25 -8.12
N TYR A 333 6.38 -4.44 -9.07
CA TYR A 333 5.57 -3.36 -9.64
C TYR A 333 4.36 -3.90 -10.41
N ALA A 334 4.47 -5.10 -10.99
CA ALA A 334 3.34 -5.80 -11.60
C ALA A 334 2.18 -6.09 -10.61
N HIS A 335 2.42 -6.01 -9.30
CA HIS A 335 1.44 -6.21 -8.22
C HIS A 335 1.32 -5.01 -7.27
N LEU A 336 2.04 -3.92 -7.53
CA LEU A 336 2.07 -2.74 -6.67
C LEU A 336 0.70 -2.06 -6.59
N TYR A 337 0.01 -1.92 -7.71
CA TYR A 337 -1.24 -1.15 -7.79
C TYR A 337 -2.48 -1.96 -7.45
N SER A 338 -3.26 -1.43 -6.51
CA SER A 338 -4.62 -1.84 -6.16
C SER A 338 -5.51 -0.62 -5.96
N SER A 339 -6.80 -0.78 -6.22
CA SER A 339 -7.76 0.32 -6.15
C SER A 339 -8.00 0.87 -4.75
N THR A 340 -8.29 2.16 -4.66
CA THR A 340 -8.79 2.84 -3.46
C THR A 340 -9.77 3.95 -3.85
N SER A 341 -10.45 4.54 -2.86
CA SER A 341 -11.35 5.67 -3.12
C SER A 341 -10.57 6.96 -3.39
N VAL A 342 -11.12 7.82 -4.24
CA VAL A 342 -10.61 9.20 -4.37
C VAL A 342 -10.67 9.93 -3.03
N LYS A 343 -11.69 9.67 -2.21
CA LYS A 343 -11.83 10.27 -0.87
C LYS A 343 -10.65 9.94 0.05
N THR A 344 -10.05 8.73 -0.05
CA THR A 344 -8.83 8.37 0.69
C THR A 344 -7.64 9.26 0.30
N VAL A 345 -7.44 9.52 -0.99
CA VAL A 345 -6.35 10.40 -1.46
C VAL A 345 -6.61 11.85 -1.08
N VAL A 346 -7.85 12.32 -1.19
CA VAL A 346 -8.24 13.66 -0.72
C VAL A 346 -7.95 13.79 0.79
N HIS A 347 -8.22 12.75 1.59
CA HIS A 347 -7.90 12.75 3.01
C HIS A 347 -6.38 12.91 3.24
N TRP A 348 -5.54 12.16 2.53
CA TRP A 348 -4.09 12.34 2.60
C TRP A 348 -3.64 13.75 2.23
N PHE A 349 -4.25 14.35 1.21
CA PHE A 349 -3.93 15.73 0.84
C PHE A 349 -4.33 16.73 1.93
N GLN A 350 -5.44 16.51 2.63
CA GLN A 350 -5.81 17.33 3.79
C GLN A 350 -4.77 17.22 4.92
N ILE A 351 -4.33 16.01 5.25
CA ILE A 351 -3.31 15.75 6.26
C ILE A 351 -1.97 16.41 5.90
N MET A 352 -1.53 16.27 4.64
CA MET A 352 -0.30 16.90 4.14
C MET A 352 -0.40 18.42 4.15
N SER A 353 -1.56 18.96 3.76
CA SER A 353 -1.78 20.42 3.74
C SER A 353 -1.89 21.02 5.14
N SER A 354 -2.45 20.29 6.11
CA SER A 354 -2.63 20.78 7.48
C SER A 354 -1.39 20.57 8.35
N GLY A 355 -0.48 19.67 7.95
CA GLY A 355 0.65 19.27 8.77
C GLY A 355 0.23 18.55 10.06
N ASN A 356 -0.97 17.96 10.10
CA ASN A 356 -1.50 17.28 11.28
C ASN A 356 -2.21 15.98 10.87
N PHE A 357 -2.03 14.92 11.66
CA PHE A 357 -2.73 13.67 11.46
C PHE A 357 -4.15 13.74 12.07
N HIS A 358 -5.17 13.91 11.21
CA HIS A 358 -6.54 14.19 11.61
C HIS A 358 -7.55 13.40 10.79
N MET A 359 -8.81 13.39 11.25
CA MET A 359 -9.95 12.77 10.57
C MET A 359 -10.39 13.57 9.34
N TYR A 360 -11.14 12.91 8.44
CA TYR A 360 -11.60 13.53 7.20
C TYR A 360 -12.56 14.67 7.49
N HIS A 361 -12.36 15.81 6.85
CA HIS A 361 -13.31 16.92 6.95
C HIS A 361 -13.93 17.22 5.59
N ASN A 362 -15.25 17.38 5.57
CA ASN A 362 -15.99 17.64 4.32
C ASN A 362 -15.83 19.08 3.81
N ASP A 363 -15.15 19.97 4.54
CA ASP A 363 -15.44 21.40 4.38
C ASP A 363 -15.13 22.00 3.01
N MET A 364 -16.16 22.67 2.50
CA MET A 364 -16.41 23.03 1.10
C MET A 364 -16.16 24.53 0.82
N SER A 365 -15.76 25.33 1.82
CA SER A 365 -15.90 26.79 1.70
C SER A 365 -14.87 27.67 2.42
N GLY A 366 -13.88 27.12 3.13
CA GLY A 366 -12.87 27.92 3.84
C GLY A 366 -13.42 28.83 4.96
N LEU A 367 -14.70 28.65 5.33
CA LEU A 367 -15.44 29.47 6.30
C LEU A 367 -15.87 28.68 7.54
N SER A 368 -15.45 27.42 7.66
CA SER A 368 -15.73 26.59 8.82
C SER A 368 -14.79 26.90 9.97
N VAL A 369 -15.39 27.37 11.06
CA VAL A 369 -14.76 27.66 12.36
C VAL A 369 -14.25 26.39 13.06
N TRP A 370 -14.53 25.20 12.52
CA TRP A 370 -14.14 23.91 13.10
C TRP A 370 -12.82 23.42 12.53
N LEU A 371 -11.78 23.41 13.37
CA LEU A 371 -10.51 22.74 13.06
C LEU A 371 -10.75 21.22 12.86
N PRO A 372 -10.05 20.56 11.93
CA PRO A 372 -10.16 19.11 11.76
C PRO A 372 -9.86 18.38 13.08
N VAL A 373 -10.68 17.38 13.41
CA VAL A 373 -10.51 16.59 14.63
C VAL A 373 -9.27 15.72 14.48
N GLN A 374 -8.25 15.96 15.29
CA GLN A 374 -7.01 15.17 15.28
C GLN A 374 -7.24 13.77 15.84
N TYR A 375 -6.52 12.78 15.30
CA TYR A 375 -6.46 11.47 15.97
C TYR A 375 -5.68 11.63 17.29
N PRO A 376 -6.21 11.18 18.43
CA PRO A 376 -5.58 11.38 19.72
C PRO A 376 -4.44 10.36 19.95
N LEU A 377 -3.37 10.46 19.15
CA LEU A 377 -2.26 9.49 19.14
C LEU A 377 -1.57 9.32 20.50
N LYS A 378 -1.64 10.32 21.37
CA LYS A 378 -1.11 10.25 22.74
C LYS A 378 -1.82 9.24 23.64
N ASN A 379 -3.00 8.77 23.24
CA ASN A 379 -3.76 7.75 23.98
C ASN A 379 -3.25 6.33 23.72
N ILE A 380 -2.36 6.13 22.74
CA ILE A 380 -1.82 4.82 22.44
C ILE A 380 -0.93 4.36 23.61
N SER A 381 -1.19 3.17 24.15
CA SER A 381 -0.47 2.64 25.31
C SER A 381 0.26 1.33 25.03
N ILE A 382 0.43 0.98 23.76
CA ILE A 382 1.12 -0.22 23.29
C ILE A 382 2.49 0.12 22.71
N PRO A 383 3.49 -0.77 22.80
CA PRO A 383 4.80 -0.57 22.16
C PRO A 383 4.67 -0.34 20.66
N ILE A 384 5.41 0.65 20.15
CA ILE A 384 5.52 1.04 18.75
C ILE A 384 7.00 1.05 18.37
N HIS A 385 7.36 0.28 17.35
CA HIS A 385 8.69 0.25 16.76
C HIS A 385 8.62 0.84 15.35
N LEU A 386 9.20 2.02 15.17
CA LEU A 386 9.27 2.71 13.88
C LEU A 386 10.54 2.28 13.13
N ILE A 387 10.41 1.77 11.92
CA ILE A 387 11.54 1.42 11.05
C ILE A 387 11.39 2.27 9.79
N TYR A 388 12.34 3.15 9.51
CA TYR A 388 12.21 4.13 8.43
C TYR A 388 13.51 4.29 7.64
N GLY A 389 13.40 4.58 6.34
CA GLY A 389 14.54 4.87 5.50
C GLY A 389 15.04 6.31 5.67
N THR A 390 16.35 6.54 5.73
CA THR A 390 16.89 7.90 5.95
C THR A 390 16.68 8.86 4.78
N ILE A 391 16.40 8.34 3.59
CA ILE A 391 16.10 9.15 2.39
C ILE A 391 14.64 9.01 1.93
N ASP A 392 13.79 8.44 2.78
CA ASP A 392 12.35 8.35 2.53
C ASP A 392 11.68 9.72 2.70
N SER A 393 11.24 10.30 1.59
CA SER A 393 10.60 11.62 1.55
C SER A 393 9.20 11.67 2.17
N LEU A 394 8.55 10.53 2.43
CA LEU A 394 7.24 10.48 3.06
C LEU A 394 7.29 10.39 4.59
N VAL A 395 8.43 10.02 5.17
CA VAL A 395 8.59 9.90 6.62
C VAL A 395 9.19 11.17 7.20
N ASP A 396 8.37 11.90 7.95
CA ASP A 396 8.87 12.96 8.84
C ASP A 396 8.97 12.40 10.27
N ILE A 397 10.14 11.80 10.58
CA ILE A 397 10.32 11.08 11.84
C ILE A 397 10.19 12.00 13.06
N ASP A 398 10.73 13.22 12.98
CA ASP A 398 10.68 14.18 14.09
C ASP A 398 9.24 14.58 14.41
N VAL A 399 8.43 14.84 13.38
CA VAL A 399 7.00 15.12 13.54
C VAL A 399 6.28 13.92 14.12
N MET A 400 6.55 12.71 13.61
CA MET A 400 5.90 11.49 14.06
C MET A 400 6.20 11.17 15.53
N GLU A 401 7.46 11.23 15.95
CA GLU A 401 7.85 11.03 17.35
C GLU A 401 7.27 12.10 18.27
N SER A 402 7.11 13.34 17.77
CA SER A 402 6.45 14.41 18.51
C SER A 402 4.96 14.14 18.72
N GLN A 403 4.30 13.45 17.80
CA GLN A 403 2.88 13.10 17.85
C GLN A 403 2.60 11.83 18.67
N LEU A 404 3.50 10.85 18.62
CA LEU A 404 3.37 9.55 19.29
C LEU A 404 3.79 9.61 20.79
N PRO A 405 3.36 8.64 21.62
CA PRO A 405 3.69 8.59 23.03
C PRO A 405 5.15 8.15 23.24
N LYS A 406 6.05 9.08 23.57
CA LYS A 406 7.50 8.84 23.76
C LYS A 406 7.85 7.62 24.64
N LYS A 407 7.03 7.32 25.65
CA LYS A 407 7.25 6.17 26.56
C LYS A 407 7.18 4.82 25.83
N PHE A 408 6.36 4.72 24.80
CA PHE A 408 6.07 3.48 24.09
C PHE A 408 6.58 3.48 22.65
N THR A 409 7.35 4.49 22.24
CA THR A 409 7.80 4.63 20.85
C THR A 409 9.31 4.55 20.79
N SER A 410 9.81 3.63 19.96
CA SER A 410 11.21 3.52 19.56
C SER A 410 11.31 3.70 18.04
N SER A 411 12.45 4.19 17.57
CA SER A 411 12.71 4.40 16.15
C SER A 411 14.07 3.86 15.74
N HIS A 412 14.11 3.31 14.53
CA HIS A 412 15.27 2.67 13.92
C HIS A 412 15.40 3.16 12.49
N ALA A 413 16.49 3.88 12.21
CA ALA A 413 16.80 4.37 10.90
C ALA A 413 17.49 3.28 10.07
N VAL A 414 17.08 3.14 8.82
CA VAL A 414 17.70 2.30 7.80
C VAL A 414 18.40 3.22 6.81
N LEU A 415 19.74 3.14 6.78
CA LEU A 415 20.56 4.04 5.98
C LEU A 415 20.29 3.83 4.48
N ASP A 416 20.20 4.95 3.76
CA ASP A 416 20.08 5.01 2.29
C ASP A 416 18.88 4.27 1.69
N HIS A 417 17.86 3.96 2.51
CA HIS A 417 16.59 3.40 2.03
C HIS A 417 15.57 4.49 1.68
N GLU A 418 14.96 4.34 0.51
CA GLU A 418 13.71 5.00 0.13
C GLU A 418 12.49 4.20 0.63
N HIS A 419 11.28 4.69 0.35
CA HIS A 419 10.05 4.15 0.93
C HIS A 419 9.80 2.67 0.61
N LEU A 420 9.96 2.28 -0.66
CA LEU A 420 9.74 0.91 -1.14
C LEU A 420 10.94 -0.01 -0.86
N ASP A 421 12.12 0.53 -0.59
CA ASP A 421 13.32 -0.25 -0.30
C ASP A 421 13.14 -1.07 0.99
N ASN A 422 12.34 -0.56 1.94
CA ASN A 422 12.07 -1.27 3.19
C ASN A 422 11.17 -2.51 3.04
N ILE A 423 10.62 -2.77 1.86
CA ILE A 423 9.91 -4.03 1.55
C ILE A 423 10.53 -4.78 0.37
N TRP A 424 11.19 -4.08 -0.57
CA TRP A 424 11.69 -4.66 -1.82
C TRP A 424 13.17 -4.39 -2.12
N GLY A 425 13.89 -3.76 -1.19
CA GLY A 425 15.33 -3.57 -1.29
C GLY A 425 16.05 -4.91 -1.35
N ARG A 426 17.13 -4.98 -2.12
CA ARG A 426 17.95 -6.19 -2.29
C ARG A 426 18.63 -6.66 -1.00
N ASP A 427 18.67 -5.81 0.02
CA ASP A 427 19.22 -6.04 1.36
C ASP A 427 18.15 -6.03 2.46
N VAL A 428 16.86 -6.06 2.09
CA VAL A 428 15.75 -6.02 3.06
C VAL A 428 15.84 -7.13 4.11
N SER A 429 16.27 -8.33 3.71
CA SER A 429 16.43 -9.48 4.60
C SER A 429 17.59 -9.35 5.58
N SER A 430 18.63 -8.58 5.24
CA SER A 430 19.81 -8.40 6.09
C SER A 430 19.76 -7.11 6.93
N VAL A 431 18.96 -6.12 6.53
CA VAL A 431 18.92 -4.80 7.19
C VAL A 431 17.59 -4.55 7.89
N VAL A 432 16.45 -4.83 7.24
CA VAL A 432 15.13 -4.51 7.79
C VAL A 432 14.60 -5.65 8.64
N PHE A 433 14.72 -6.91 8.17
CA PHE A 433 14.15 -8.05 8.89
C PHE A 433 14.76 -8.24 10.29
N PRO A 434 16.08 -8.07 10.52
CA PRO A 434 16.62 -8.15 11.87
C PRO A 434 15.99 -7.14 12.84
N LEU A 435 15.66 -5.93 12.37
CA LEU A 435 14.96 -4.92 13.18
C LEU A 435 13.53 -5.36 13.50
N VAL A 436 12.81 -5.91 12.51
CA VAL A 436 11.47 -6.47 12.71
C VAL A 436 11.52 -7.62 13.71
N LEU A 437 12.44 -8.57 13.53
CA LEU A 437 12.58 -9.75 14.39
C LEU A 437 12.97 -9.37 15.82
N ALA A 438 13.89 -8.43 15.99
CA ALA A 438 14.23 -7.89 17.31
C ALA A 438 13.01 -7.24 17.99
N ALA A 439 12.18 -6.52 17.22
CA ALA A 439 10.94 -5.94 17.71
C ALA A 439 9.83 -6.98 18.01
N LEU A 440 9.96 -8.24 17.58
CA LEU A 440 9.05 -9.33 17.96
C LEU A 440 9.40 -9.96 19.31
N GLU A 441 10.66 -9.86 19.75
CA GLU A 441 11.08 -10.40 21.04
C GLU A 441 10.50 -9.56 22.18
N PRO A 442 10.04 -10.17 23.29
CA PRO A 442 9.59 -9.41 24.45
C PRO A 442 10.73 -8.48 24.92
N GLU A 443 10.44 -7.19 25.13
CA GLU A 443 11.41 -6.31 25.78
C GLU A 443 11.82 -6.95 27.10
N THR A 444 13.11 -7.32 27.22
CA THR A 444 13.67 -7.67 28.52
C THR A 444 13.50 -6.43 29.38
N VAL A 445 12.63 -6.52 30.39
CA VAL A 445 12.54 -5.49 31.42
C VAL A 445 13.90 -5.42 32.08
N ILE A 446 14.77 -4.52 31.61
CA ILE A 446 16.01 -4.21 32.31
C ILE A 446 15.55 -3.60 33.64
N PRO A 447 15.83 -4.24 34.79
CA PRO A 447 15.51 -3.65 36.07
C PRO A 447 16.20 -2.29 36.12
N SER A 448 15.44 -1.23 36.40
CA SER A 448 16.01 0.11 36.59
C SER A 448 17.23 0.00 37.50
N PRO A 449 18.38 0.60 37.16
CA PRO A 449 19.53 0.55 38.02
C PRO A 449 19.12 1.09 39.38
N VAL A 450 19.26 0.22 40.38
CA VAL A 450 19.05 0.49 41.80
C VAL A 450 19.64 1.86 42.10
N GLY A 451 18.80 2.75 42.65
CA GLY A 451 19.16 4.12 42.97
C GLY A 451 20.49 4.20 43.69
N LYS A 452 21.32 5.17 43.30
CA LYS A 452 22.45 5.56 44.13
C LYS A 452 21.91 6.02 45.49
N PRO A 453 22.41 5.49 46.61
CA PRO A 453 22.04 5.97 47.93
C PRO A 453 22.61 7.38 48.13
N GLU A 454 21.75 8.23 48.70
CA GLU A 454 21.90 9.58 49.28
C GLU A 454 23.01 10.53 48.77
#